data_AF-A0A7X0JDH7-F1
#
_entry.id   AF-A0A7X0JDH7-F1
#
_cell.length_a   1.000
_cell.length_b   1.000
_cell.length_c   1.000
_cell.angle_alpha   90.00
_cell.angle_beta   90.00
_cell.angle_gamma   90.00
#
_symmetry.space_group_name_H-M   'P 1'
#
loop_
_entity.id
_entity.type
_entity.pdbx_description
1 polymer ?
#
loop_
_entity_poly.entity_id
_entity_poly.type
_entity_poly.pdbx_seq_one_letter_code
_entity_poly.pdbx_strand_id
1 'polypeptide(L)' 'MDLNYLFHRHQVSMMMAAAARGSEARMAHVQLAGRYARQIASAQAGMGADRTFVAA' A
#
# COMPACT_ATOMS: atom_id res chain seq x y z
N MET A 1 -2.85 -1.41 -10.99
CA MET A 1 -1.60 -0.75 -10.55
C MET A 1 -0.59 -1.86 -10.32
N ASP A 2 0.65 -1.70 -10.78
CA ASP A 2 1.70 -2.63 -10.39
C ASP A 2 2.11 -2.44 -8.93
N LEU A 3 2.88 -3.40 -8.42
CA LEU A 3 3.28 -3.43 -7.02
C LEU A 3 4.25 -2.28 -6.66
N ASN A 4 5.10 -1.83 -7.60
CA ASN A 4 6.03 -0.72 -7.39
C ASN A 4 5.28 0.59 -7.19
N TYR A 5 4.25 0.84 -8.00
CA TYR A 5 3.37 1.98 -7.83
C TYR A 5 2.73 2.00 -6.44
N LEU A 6 2.19 0.87 -6.00
CA LEU A 6 1.52 0.77 -4.70
C LEU A 6 2.50 1.04 -3.55
N PHE A 7 3.72 0.48 -3.60
CA PHE A 7 4.75 0.77 -2.62
C PHE A 7 5.15 2.24 -2.61
N HIS A 8 5.38 2.83 -3.79
CA HIS A 8 5.73 4.23 -3.91
C HIS A 8 4.66 5.13 -3.27
N ARG A 9 3.37 4.91 -3.60
CA ARG A 9 2.28 5.71 -3.04
C ARG A 9 2.07 5.46 -1.55
N HIS A 10 2.30 4.25 -1.05
CA HIS A 10 2.29 3.95 0.37
C HIS A 10 3.38 4.76 1.10
N GLN A 11 4.62 4.72 0.61
CA GLN A 11 5.75 5.47 1.19
C GLN A 11 5.49 6.98 1.20
N VAL A 12 5.06 7.55 0.07
CA VAL A 12 4.72 8.97 -0.01
C VAL A 12 3.61 9.33 1.00
N SER A 13 2.57 8.51 1.11
CA SER A 13 1.48 8.78 2.07
C SER A 13 1.97 8.74 3.53
N MET A 14 2.88 7.83 3.86
CA MET A 14 3.50 7.78 5.20
C MET A 14 4.37 9.01 5.47
N MET A 15 5.17 9.44 4.49
CA MET A 15 5.98 10.66 4.60
C MET A 15 5.11 11.90 4.80
N MET A 16 4.01 12.01 4.07
CA MET A 16 3.07 13.13 4.21
C MET A 16 2.35 13.09 5.55
N ALA A 17 2.00 11.91 6.07
CA ALA A 17 1.44 11.78 7.42
C ALA A 17 2.41 12.27 8.50
N ALA A 18 3.71 11.99 8.34
CA ALA A 18 4.75 12.46 9.26
C ALA A 18 5.00 13.98 9.16
N ALA A 19 4.89 14.55 7.96
CA ALA A 19 5.08 15.97 7.70
C ALA A 19 3.82 16.84 7.97
N ALA A 20 2.65 16.22 8.14
CA ALA A 20 1.39 16.92 8.30
C ALA A 20 1.36 17.74 9.60
N ARG A 21 1.06 19.04 9.47
CA ARG A 21 0.96 19.98 10.60
C ARG A 21 -0.34 19.87 11.39
N GLY A 22 -1.37 19.24 10.83
CA GLY A 22 -2.70 19.11 11.42
C GLY A 22 -3.10 17.64 11.62
N SER A 23 -3.89 17.40 12.67
CA SER A 23 -4.41 16.06 13.01
C SER A 23 -5.26 15.47 11.89
N GLU A 24 -6.12 16.27 11.26
CA GLU A 24 -6.98 15.86 10.16
C GLU A 24 -6.18 15.47 8.91
N ALA A 25 -5.22 16.31 8.52
CA ALA A 25 -4.33 16.04 7.39
C ALA A 25 -3.49 14.78 7.64
N ARG A 26 -2.93 14.63 8.84
CA ARG A 26 -2.23 13.42 9.26
C ARG A 26 -3.13 12.19 9.14
N MET A 27 -4.35 12.27 9.66
CA MET A 27 -5.30 11.16 9.62
C MET A 27 -5.69 10.77 8.18
N ALA A 28 -5.91 11.74 7.30
CA ALA A 28 -6.18 11.49 5.89
C ALA A 28 -5.03 10.72 5.21
N HIS A 29 -3.78 11.14 5.45
CA HIS A 29 -2.60 10.46 4.91
C HIS A 29 -2.40 9.05 5.49
N VAL A 30 -2.63 8.86 6.78
CA VAL A 30 -2.59 7.53 7.43
C VAL A 30 -3.64 6.60 6.82
N GLN A 31 -4.88 7.07 6.65
CA GLN A 31 -5.93 6.26 6.01
C GLN A 31 -5.56 5.88 4.58
N LEU A 32 -4.97 6.81 3.83
CA LEU A 32 -4.52 6.54 2.47
C LEU A 32 -3.38 5.52 2.44
N ALA A 33 -2.38 5.65 3.31
CA ALA A 33 -1.31 4.67 3.47
C ALA A 33 -1.87 3.27 3.80
N GLY A 34 -2.87 3.18 4.68
CA GLY A 34 -3.56 1.94 5.01
C GLY A 34 -4.34 1.34 3.84
N ARG A 35 -4.93 2.15 2.95
CA ARG A 35 -5.56 1.67 1.72
C ARG A 35 -4.53 1.02 0.79
N TYR A 36 -3.38 1.66 0.59
CA TYR A 36 -2.31 1.09 -0.24
C TYR A 36 -1.74 -0.19 0.37
N ALA A 37 -1.56 -0.25 1.71
CA ALA A 37 -1.10 -1.46 2.39
C ALA A 37 -2.02 -2.67 2.13
N ARG A 38 -3.33 -2.47 2.17
CA ARG A 38 -4.30 -3.53 1.82
C ARG A 38 -4.19 -3.97 0.36
N GLN A 39 -4.04 -3.02 -0.57
CA GLN A 39 -3.89 -3.34 -1.99
C GLN A 39 -2.58 -4.10 -2.28
N ILE A 40 -1.48 -3.74 -1.59
CA ILE A 40 -0.20 -4.48 -1.65
C ILE A 40 -0.41 -5.92 -1.21
N ALA A 41 -1.04 -6.14 -0.05
CA ALA A 41 -1.30 -7.47 0.46
C ALA A 41 -2.16 -8.30 -0.52
N SER A 42 -3.22 -7.72 -1.09
CA SER A 42 -4.05 -8.40 -2.10
C SER A 42 -3.26 -8.75 -3.36
N ALA A 43 -2.41 -7.85 -3.85
CA ALA A 43 -1.58 -8.10 -5.03
C ALA A 43 -0.55 -9.21 -4.77
N GLN A 44 0.10 -9.20 -3.61
CA GLN A 44 1.04 -10.24 -3.20
C GLN A 44 0.37 -11.61 -3.03
N ALA A 45 -0.84 -11.65 -2.46
CA ALA A 45 -1.61 -12.87 -2.33
C ALA A 45 -1.96 -13.47 -3.70
N GLY A 46 -2.36 -12.63 -4.67
CA GLY A 46 -2.62 -13.07 -6.05
C GLY A 46 -1.39 -13.67 -6.72
N MET A 47 -0.20 -13.09 -6.51
CA MET A 47 1.06 -13.65 -7.02
C MET A 47 1.45 -14.97 -6.34
N GLY A 48 1.18 -15.13 -5.04
CA GLY A 48 1.41 -16.38 -4.32
C GLY A 48 0.49 -17.51 -4.77
N ALA A 49 -0.78 -17.19 -5.04
CA ALA A 49 -1.75 -18.13 -5.61
C ALA A 49 -1.28 -18.61 -7.00
N ASP A 50 -0.88 -17.68 -7.88
CA ASP A 50 -0.38 -17.99 -9.23
C ASP A 50 0.84 -18.92 -9.21
N ARG A 51 1.81 -18.69 -8.30
CA ARG A 51 2.99 -19.56 -8.13
C ARG A 51 2.68 -20.97 -7.66
N THR A 52 1.55 -21.19 -6.99
CA THR A 52 1.16 -22.50 -6.46
C THR A 52 0.59 -23.41 -7.56
N PHE A 53 0.02 -22.82 -8.62
CA PHE A 53 -0.57 -23.58 -9.73
C PHE A 53 0.43 -24.02 -10.81
N VAL A 54 1.64 -23.46 -10.84
CA VAL A 54 2.69 -23.81 -11.83
C VAL A 54 3.53 -25.02 -11.40
N ALA A 55 3.33 -25.54 -10.18
CA ALA A 55 3.95 -26.77 -9.70
C ALA A 55 2.98 -27.95 -9.81
N ALA A 56 2.77 -28.48 -11.02
CA ALA A 56 2.10 -29.76 -11.27
C ALA A 56 2.72 -30.47 -12.47
#